data_AF-A0A2N2FRX8-F1
#
_entry.id   AF-A0A2N2FRX8-F1
#
_cell.length_a   1.000
_cell.length_b   1.000
_cell.length_c   1.000
_cell.angle_alpha   90.00
_cell.angle_beta   90.00
_cell.angle_gamma   90.00
#
_symmetry.space_group_name_H-M   'P 1'
#
loop_
_entity.id
_entity.type
_entity.pdbx_description
1 polymer ?
#
loop_
_entity_poly.entity_id
_entity_poly.type
_entity_poly.pdbx_seq_one_letter_code
_entity_poly.pdbx_strand_id
1 'polypeptide(L)'
;MSVFEYVALDSRGRERKGFVDAPGVAAARQALREGGIYPVEIRQAQEKKSSALSSALEIGFLQKISAKEVSIFTRQLSTLLGAGIPLVPSFTVLLAQTKNPLLQKILAQIRADLNEGKSLTASMENYPRVFPPFYINMVKAGEASGTINLVLERLADFSESQQELVSKIRSALAYPLIMLLVGSMVILLLMTFVVPKITGIFADMEQTLPMITVVLIAVSNFLKSFWWLILLIIFAGIAAFKYLTSSFQPWKSSAM
;
A
#
# COMPACT_ATOMS: atom_id res chain seq x y z
N MET A 1 21.41 27.56 -19.76
CA MET A 1 22.23 26.48 -20.35
C MET A 1 21.28 25.41 -20.83
N SER A 2 21.52 24.81 -22.00
CA SER A 2 20.63 23.81 -22.60
C SER A 2 21.28 22.44 -22.58
N VAL A 3 20.53 21.43 -22.12
CA VAL A 3 20.98 20.04 -22.11
C VAL A 3 20.74 19.44 -23.50
N PHE A 4 21.78 18.85 -24.09
CA PHE A 4 21.67 18.13 -25.36
C PHE A 4 21.80 16.63 -25.11
N GLU A 5 20.87 15.85 -25.66
CA GLU A 5 21.00 14.40 -25.73
C GLU A 5 21.87 14.07 -26.94
N TYR A 6 22.93 13.30 -26.72
CA TYR A 6 23.81 12.84 -27.79
C TYR A 6 23.82 11.32 -27.87
N VAL A 7 23.85 10.83 -29.11
CA VAL A 7 24.26 9.47 -29.44
C VAL A 7 25.61 9.59 -30.12
N ALA A 8 26.65 9.03 -29.51
CA ALA A 8 28.01 9.15 -30.00
C ALA A 8 28.73 7.81 -30.00
N LEU A 9 29.70 7.68 -30.89
CA LEU A 9 30.56 6.52 -30.97
C LEU A 9 31.85 6.79 -30.20
N ASP A 10 32.19 5.86 -29.32
CA ASP A 10 33.51 5.79 -28.69
C ASP A 10 34.57 5.41 -29.74
N SER A 11 35.85 5.70 -29.48
CA SER A 11 37.02 5.35 -30.32
C SER A 11 37.10 3.88 -30.76
N ARG A 12 36.36 2.99 -30.10
CA ARG A 12 36.24 1.55 -30.39
C ARG A 12 34.95 1.17 -31.14
N GLY A 13 34.21 2.15 -31.68
CA GLY A 13 33.00 1.93 -32.47
C GLY A 13 31.75 1.52 -31.66
N ARG A 14 31.74 1.73 -30.34
CA ARG A 14 30.58 1.42 -29.48
C ARG A 14 29.73 2.66 -29.27
N GLU A 15 28.42 2.53 -29.48
CA GLU A 15 27.47 3.62 -29.22
C GLU A 15 27.34 3.87 -27.71
N ARG A 16 27.47 5.15 -27.33
CA ARG A 16 27.16 5.66 -26.00
C ARG A 16 26.15 6.79 -26.13
N LYS A 17 25.10 6.71 -25.30
CA LYS A 17 24.07 7.73 -25.17
C LYS A 17 24.29 8.48 -23.88
N GLY A 18 24.21 9.80 -23.92
CA GLY A 18 24.44 10.64 -22.76
C GLY A 18 23.90 12.04 -22.93
N PHE A 19 24.01 12.83 -21.86
CA PHE A 19 23.62 14.23 -21.84
C PHE A 19 24.87 15.09 -21.71
N VAL A 20 24.93 16.19 -22.47
CA VAL A 20 25.99 17.18 -22.36
C VAL A 20 25.38 18.56 -22.22
N ASP A 21 25.85 19.29 -21.22
CA ASP A 21 25.47 20.68 -21.00
C ASP A 21 26.35 21.59 -21.84
N ALA A 22 25.72 22.34 -22.75
CA ALA A 22 26.43 23.28 -23.61
C ALA A 22 25.57 24.50 -23.94
N PRO A 23 26.20 25.65 -24.26
CA PRO A 23 25.48 26.85 -24.69
C PRO A 23 24.89 26.74 -26.11
N GLY A 24 25.21 25.69 -26.87
CA GLY A 24 24.66 25.43 -28.21
C GLY A 24 25.16 24.13 -28.82
N VAL A 25 24.55 23.70 -29.93
CA VAL A 25 24.85 22.41 -30.60
C VAL A 25 26.32 22.32 -31.06
N ALA A 26 26.90 23.44 -31.52
CA ALA A 26 28.30 23.50 -31.92
C ALA A 26 29.26 23.31 -30.74
N ALA A 27 28.97 23.94 -29.59
CA ALA A 27 29.74 23.79 -28.37
C ALA A 27 29.59 22.39 -27.75
N ALA A 28 28.40 21.78 -27.81
CA ALA A 28 28.16 20.40 -27.39
C ALA A 28 28.99 19.41 -28.20
N ARG A 29 29.06 19.60 -29.53
CA ARG A 29 29.87 18.75 -30.41
C ARG A 29 31.36 18.87 -30.11
N GLN A 30 31.84 20.06 -29.78
CA GLN A 30 33.24 20.30 -29.46
C GLN A 30 33.62 19.69 -28.11
N ALA A 31 32.80 19.89 -27.07
CA ALA A 31 33.02 19.29 -25.75
C ALA A 31 33.05 17.75 -25.79
N LEU A 32 32.20 17.13 -26.63
CA LEU A 32 32.21 15.67 -26.81
C LEU A 32 33.46 15.18 -27.54
N ARG A 33 33.94 15.93 -28.54
CA ARG A 33 35.18 15.60 -29.27
C ARG A 33 36.42 15.73 -28.40
N GLU A 34 36.48 16.74 -27.53
CA GLU A 34 37.56 16.90 -26.54
C GLU A 34 37.60 15.72 -25.55
N GLY A 35 36.44 15.12 -25.25
CA GLY A 35 36.33 13.89 -24.46
C GLY A 35 36.62 12.59 -25.23
N GLY A 36 37.07 12.66 -26.49
CA GLY A 36 37.37 11.47 -27.31
C GLY A 36 36.14 10.73 -27.85
N ILE A 37 34.96 11.36 -27.81
CA ILE A 37 33.67 10.78 -28.17
C ILE A 37 33.13 11.49 -29.43
N TYR A 38 32.83 10.73 -30.49
CA TYR A 38 32.42 11.30 -31.78
C TYR A 38 30.89 11.25 -31.95
N PRO A 39 30.16 12.38 -31.88
CA PRO A 39 28.71 12.39 -31.95
C PRO A 39 28.18 12.07 -33.34
N VAL A 40 27.25 11.12 -33.42
CA VAL A 40 26.51 10.70 -34.63
C VAL A 40 25.22 11.51 -34.76
N GLU A 41 24.55 11.75 -33.64
CA GLU A 41 23.31 12.52 -33.60
C GLU A 41 23.27 13.37 -32.31
N ILE A 42 22.97 14.66 -32.45
CA ILE A 42 22.79 15.60 -31.32
C ILE A 42 21.38 16.15 -31.43
N ARG A 43 20.50 15.74 -30.51
CA ARG A 43 19.14 16.26 -30.41
C ARG A 43 19.07 17.18 -29.21
N GLN A 44 18.54 18.39 -29.43
CA GLN A 44 18.20 19.26 -28.32
C GLN A 44 17.13 18.53 -27.51
N ALA A 45 17.36 18.33 -26.21
CA ALA A 45 16.36 17.75 -25.33
C ALA A 45 15.24 18.79 -25.17
N GLN A 46 14.36 18.88 -26.18
CA GLN A 46 13.14 19.64 -26.06
C GLN A 46 12.38 19.05 -24.89
N GLU A 47 12.10 19.90 -23.90
CA GLU A 47 11.25 19.60 -22.75
C GLU A 47 9.97 18.93 -23.24
N LYS A 48 9.92 17.59 -23.15
CA LYS A 48 8.67 16.85 -23.29
C LYS A 48 7.77 17.25 -22.12
N LYS A 49 7.00 18.31 -22.32
CA LYS A 49 5.89 18.79 -21.49
C LYS A 49 4.72 17.79 -21.35
N SER A 50 4.93 16.49 -21.56
CA SER A 50 3.89 15.45 -21.49
C SER A 50 4.15 14.39 -20.42
N SER A 51 4.81 14.71 -19.30
CA SER A 51 4.99 13.72 -18.22
C SER A 51 5.16 14.29 -16.81
N ALA A 52 4.67 15.50 -16.53
CA ALA A 52 4.51 15.96 -15.13
C ALA A 52 3.13 15.60 -14.57
N LEU A 53 2.10 15.61 -15.43
CA LEU A 53 0.73 15.32 -15.02
C LEU A 53 0.47 13.81 -14.87
N SER A 54 1.02 12.96 -15.75
CA SER A 54 0.88 11.50 -15.69
C SER A 54 1.74 10.87 -14.59
N SER A 55 2.96 11.37 -14.36
CA SER A 55 3.79 10.90 -13.24
C SER A 55 3.24 11.35 -11.88
N ALA A 56 2.67 12.56 -11.77
CA ALA A 56 1.99 13.00 -10.56
C ALA A 56 0.69 12.21 -10.28
N LEU A 57 -0.07 11.85 -11.33
CA LEU A 57 -1.28 11.03 -11.19
C LEU A 57 -0.97 9.57 -10.85
N GLU A 58 0.06 8.96 -11.43
CA GLU A 58 0.42 7.55 -11.14
C GLU A 58 1.06 7.37 -9.75
N ILE A 59 1.81 8.38 -9.26
CA ILE A 59 2.45 8.31 -7.93
C ILE A 59 1.45 8.58 -6.79
N GLY A 60 0.48 9.48 -7.00
CA GLY A 60 -0.49 9.87 -5.97
C GLY A 60 -1.60 8.85 -5.70
N PHE A 61 -1.94 8.01 -6.69
CA PHE A 61 -3.11 7.13 -6.59
C PHE A 61 -2.81 5.72 -6.02
N LEU A 62 -1.55 5.29 -6.04
CA LEU A 62 -1.16 3.92 -5.66
C LEU A 62 -0.35 3.81 -4.36
N GLN A 63 0.27 4.90 -3.88
CA GLN A 63 1.10 4.84 -2.69
C GLN A 63 0.31 5.22 -1.45
N LYS A 64 -0.34 4.24 -0.83
CA LYS A 64 -0.96 4.42 0.48
C LYS A 64 0.05 4.10 1.58
N ILE A 65 0.16 4.97 2.58
CA ILE A 65 0.88 4.66 3.82
C ILE A 65 0.01 3.72 4.67
N SER A 66 0.57 2.59 5.06
CA SER A 66 -0.05 1.65 5.97
C SER A 66 0.19 2.07 7.42
N ALA A 67 -0.76 1.78 8.32
CA ALA A 67 -0.55 2.06 9.75
C ALA A 67 0.63 1.26 10.35
N LYS A 68 0.96 0.11 9.74
CA LYS A 68 2.12 -0.68 10.13
C LYS A 68 3.43 0.09 9.90
N GLU A 69 3.55 0.80 8.78
CA GLU A 69 4.73 1.63 8.50
C GLU A 69 4.85 2.79 9.50
N VAL A 70 3.73 3.43 9.84
CA VAL A 70 3.75 4.50 10.85
C VAL A 70 4.09 3.94 12.23
N SER A 71 3.55 2.78 12.62
CA SER A 71 3.90 2.11 13.86
C SER A 71 5.38 1.77 13.98
N ILE A 72 5.96 1.21 12.91
CA ILE A 72 7.39 0.89 12.86
C ILE A 72 8.20 2.18 13.02
N PHE A 73 7.83 3.24 12.30
CA PHE A 73 8.46 4.54 12.44
C PHE A 73 8.36 5.07 13.88
N THR A 74 7.18 5.03 14.50
CA THR A 74 6.96 5.49 15.89
C THR A 74 7.81 4.69 16.89
N ARG A 75 7.86 3.35 16.75
CA ARG A 75 8.69 2.49 17.60
C ARG A 75 10.17 2.84 17.44
N GLN A 76 10.65 2.92 16.21
CA GLN A 76 12.06 3.22 15.95
C GLN A 76 12.43 4.63 16.45
N LEU A 77 11.56 5.62 16.26
CA LEU A 77 11.76 6.97 16.79
C LEU A 77 11.79 6.97 18.32
N SER A 78 10.87 6.27 18.97
CA SER A 78 10.87 6.10 20.44
C SER A 78 12.18 5.45 20.92
N THR A 79 12.65 4.39 20.26
CA THR A 79 13.91 3.72 20.61
C THR A 79 15.12 4.66 20.49
N LEU A 80 15.23 5.41 19.39
CA LEU A 80 16.35 6.34 19.18
C LEU A 80 16.34 7.46 20.23
N LEU A 81 15.17 8.06 20.48
CA LEU A 81 15.01 9.11 21.49
C LEU A 81 15.23 8.59 22.91
N GLY A 82 14.79 7.37 23.21
CA GLY A 82 15.03 6.69 24.48
C GLY A 82 16.52 6.38 24.71
N ALA A 83 17.28 6.16 23.64
CA ALA A 83 18.74 6.05 23.67
C ALA A 83 19.46 7.42 23.79
N GLY A 84 18.72 8.52 23.93
CA GLY A 84 19.26 9.87 24.06
C GLY A 84 19.72 10.50 22.74
N ILE A 85 19.37 9.91 21.60
CA ILE A 85 19.69 10.50 20.29
C ILE A 85 18.76 11.71 20.07
N PRO A 86 19.28 12.88 19.65
CA PRO A 86 18.43 14.04 19.42
C PRO A 86 17.41 13.81 18.29
N LEU A 87 16.31 14.58 18.30
CA LEU A 87 15.17 14.39 17.41
C LEU A 87 15.53 14.48 15.92
N VAL A 88 16.22 15.54 15.50
CA VAL A 88 16.61 15.75 14.09
C VAL A 88 17.55 14.66 13.55
N PRO A 89 18.64 14.28 14.25
CA PRO A 89 19.45 13.11 13.88
C PRO A 89 18.64 11.83 13.78
N SER A 90 17.70 11.60 14.71
CA SER A 90 16.83 10.42 14.69
C SER A 90 16.02 10.35 13.39
N PHE A 91 15.41 11.46 12.96
CA PHE A 91 14.71 11.53 11.66
C PHE A 91 15.62 11.22 10.47
N THR A 92 16.89 11.66 10.51
CA THR A 92 17.86 11.36 9.43
C THR A 92 18.15 9.86 9.33
N VAL A 93 18.30 9.18 10.46
CA VAL A 93 18.48 7.71 10.51
C VAL A 93 17.24 6.99 9.98
N LEU A 94 16.04 7.42 10.39
CA LEU A 94 14.78 6.79 9.98
C LEU A 94 14.45 7.00 8.49
N LEU A 95 14.82 8.16 7.93
CA LEU A 95 14.66 8.45 6.51
C LEU A 95 15.43 7.48 5.61
N ALA A 96 16.62 7.07 6.04
CA ALA A 96 17.43 6.09 5.31
C ALA A 96 16.83 4.66 5.37
N GLN A 97 16.05 4.35 6.41
CA GLN A 97 15.43 3.04 6.61
C GLN A 97 14.01 2.94 6.01
N THR A 98 13.37 4.08 5.73
CA THR A 98 12.00 4.13 5.24
C THR A 98 11.92 3.68 3.78
N LYS A 99 11.21 2.57 3.54
CA LYS A 99 11.04 1.99 2.19
C LYS A 99 9.95 2.66 1.37
N ASN A 100 8.93 3.22 2.02
CA ASN A 100 7.79 3.82 1.36
C ASN A 100 8.14 5.24 0.89
N PRO A 101 8.15 5.54 -0.43
CA PRO A 101 8.57 6.84 -0.94
C PRO A 101 7.68 7.98 -0.43
N LEU A 102 6.38 7.73 -0.24
CA LEU A 102 5.45 8.75 0.25
C LEU A 102 5.74 9.06 1.72
N LEU A 103 5.93 8.04 2.56
CA LEU A 103 6.31 8.25 3.97
C LEU A 103 7.68 8.94 4.07
N GLN A 104 8.64 8.53 3.25
CA GLN A 104 9.97 9.13 3.20
C GLN A 104 9.91 10.63 2.87
N LYS A 105 9.09 11.01 1.88
CA LYS A 105 8.87 12.43 1.52
C LYS A 105 8.27 13.23 2.67
N ILE A 106 7.27 12.67 3.37
CA ILE A 106 6.63 13.31 4.52
C ILE A 106 7.63 13.49 5.67
N LEU A 107 8.37 12.44 6.02
CA LEU A 107 9.39 12.50 7.07
C LEU A 107 10.53 13.48 6.71
N ALA A 108 10.85 13.62 5.43
CA ALA A 108 11.88 14.55 4.96
C ALA A 108 11.42 15.99 5.13
N GLN A 109 10.14 16.27 4.83
CA GLN A 109 9.54 17.58 5.06
C GLN A 109 9.45 17.90 6.55
N ILE A 110 9.00 16.95 7.39
CA ILE A 110 8.96 17.13 8.85
C ILE A 110 10.37 17.43 9.39
N ARG A 111 11.39 16.72 8.93
CA ARG A 111 12.78 17.01 9.32
C ARG A 111 13.23 18.40 8.89
N ALA A 112 12.85 18.86 7.70
CA ALA A 112 13.16 20.20 7.24
C ALA A 112 12.48 21.26 8.12
N ASP A 113 11.20 21.06 8.44
CA ASP A 113 10.44 21.93 9.35
C ASP A 113 11.09 22.01 10.74
N LEU A 114 11.55 20.89 11.29
CA LEU A 114 12.29 20.85 12.57
C LEU A 114 13.62 21.61 12.49
N ASN A 115 14.35 21.50 11.38
CA ASN A 115 15.59 22.26 11.17
C ASN A 115 15.34 23.77 11.05
N GLU A 116 14.17 24.17 10.56
CA GLU A 116 13.71 25.55 10.51
C GLU A 116 13.18 26.06 11.88
N GLY A 117 13.16 25.20 12.90
CA GLY A 117 12.73 25.54 14.26
C GLY A 117 11.22 25.43 14.48
N LYS A 118 10.46 24.85 13.55
CA LYS A 118 9.04 24.53 13.79
C LYS A 118 8.94 23.38 14.79
N SER A 119 7.84 23.35 15.53
CA SER A 119 7.54 22.26 16.47
C SER A 119 7.25 20.95 15.73
N LEU A 120 7.50 19.82 16.39
CA LEU A 120 7.19 18.49 15.87
C LEU A 120 5.69 18.36 15.61
N THR A 121 4.87 18.87 16.53
CA THR A 121 3.42 18.88 16.42
C THR A 121 2.96 19.65 15.19
N ALA A 122 3.42 20.89 14.99
CA ALA A 122 3.02 21.71 13.84
C ALA A 122 3.40 21.06 12.50
N SER A 123 4.55 20.37 12.48
CA SER A 123 5.02 19.66 11.29
C SER A 123 4.15 18.43 10.98
N MET A 124 3.73 17.69 12.01
CA MET A 124 2.85 16.51 11.87
C MET A 124 1.39 16.89 11.55
N GLU A 125 0.91 18.05 12.00
CA GLU A 125 -0.43 18.58 11.71
C GLU A 125 -0.70 18.77 10.21
N ASN A 126 0.36 19.01 9.42
CA ASN A 126 0.27 19.10 7.95
C ASN A 126 -0.14 17.77 7.27
N TYR A 127 -0.09 16.64 8.01
CA TYR A 127 -0.31 15.30 7.48
C TYR A 127 -1.36 14.51 8.27
N PRO A 128 -2.61 14.98 8.38
CA PRO A 128 -3.65 14.35 9.23
C PRO A 128 -4.06 12.94 8.75
N ARG A 129 -3.86 12.64 7.45
CA ARG A 129 -4.07 11.30 6.90
C ARG A 129 -3.02 10.29 7.39
N VAL A 130 -1.83 10.79 7.74
CA VAL A 130 -0.68 10.00 8.16
C VAL A 130 -0.47 10.09 9.66
N PHE A 131 -0.96 11.10 10.35
CA PHE A 131 -0.94 11.25 11.82
C PHE A 131 -2.34 11.70 12.30
N PRO A 132 -3.15 10.81 12.92
CA PRO A 132 -4.51 11.11 13.32
C PRO A 132 -4.53 12.14 14.45
N PRO A 133 -5.67 12.80 14.70
CA PRO A 133 -5.81 13.78 15.77
C PRO A 133 -5.35 13.27 17.14
N PHE A 134 -5.67 12.02 17.49
CA PHE A 134 -5.19 11.40 18.73
C PHE A 134 -3.66 11.34 18.81
N TYR A 135 -2.99 10.93 17.73
CA TYR A 135 -1.53 10.84 17.67
C TYR A 135 -0.90 12.24 17.82
N ILE A 136 -1.41 13.22 17.08
CA ILE A 136 -0.95 14.62 17.13
C ILE A 136 -1.15 15.19 18.54
N ASN A 137 -2.32 15.01 19.15
CA ASN A 137 -2.61 15.53 20.48
C ASN A 137 -1.71 14.91 21.57
N MET A 138 -1.40 13.62 21.45
CA MET A 138 -0.43 12.96 22.32
C MET A 138 0.95 13.60 22.16
N VAL A 139 1.45 13.70 20.92
CA VAL A 139 2.74 14.35 20.61
C VAL A 139 2.78 15.78 21.14
N LYS A 140 1.71 16.56 20.98
CA LYS A 140 1.56 17.92 21.50
C LYS A 140 1.72 17.98 23.02
N ALA A 141 1.08 17.07 23.75
CA ALA A 141 1.23 16.98 25.20
C ALA A 141 2.66 16.60 25.61
N GLY A 142 3.29 15.69 24.86
CA GLY A 142 4.69 15.29 25.07
C GLY A 142 5.68 16.41 24.79
N GLU A 143 5.47 17.18 23.73
CA GLU A 143 6.30 18.32 23.35
C GLU A 143 6.16 19.47 24.35
N ALA A 144 4.94 19.81 24.77
CA ALA A 144 4.69 20.87 25.75
C ALA A 144 5.23 20.53 27.17
N SER A 145 5.26 19.25 27.53
CA SER A 145 5.78 18.77 28.83
C SER A 145 7.26 18.36 28.80
N GLY A 146 7.90 18.39 27.64
CA GLY A 146 9.27 17.88 27.47
C GLY A 146 9.39 16.36 27.63
N THR A 147 8.28 15.61 27.64
CA THR A 147 8.25 14.15 27.83
C THR A 147 7.99 13.38 26.53
N ILE A 148 8.45 13.92 25.39
CA ILE A 148 8.20 13.35 24.07
C ILE A 148 8.63 11.88 23.93
N ASN A 149 9.72 11.48 24.61
CA ASN A 149 10.23 10.12 24.61
C ASN A 149 9.20 9.13 25.17
N LEU A 150 8.65 9.45 26.35
CA LEU A 150 7.64 8.63 27.03
C LEU A 150 6.34 8.57 26.22
N VAL A 151 5.95 9.68 25.61
CA VAL A 151 4.74 9.73 24.79
C VAL A 151 4.88 8.88 23.53
N LEU A 152 6.03 8.95 22.85
CA LEU A 152 6.28 8.14 21.66
C LEU A 152 6.39 6.66 21.99
N GLU A 153 6.94 6.30 23.15
CA GLU A 153 6.94 4.93 23.67
C GLU A 153 5.51 4.41 23.86
N ARG A 154 4.64 5.17 24.54
CA ARG A 154 3.22 4.83 24.70
C ARG A 154 2.49 4.72 23.36
N LEU A 155 2.77 5.61 22.42
CA LEU A 155 2.20 5.54 21.07
C LEU A 155 2.67 4.30 20.31
N ALA A 156 3.94 3.91 20.46
CA ALA A 156 4.49 2.70 19.87
C ALA A 156 3.84 1.44 20.47
N ASP A 157 3.78 1.33 21.80
CA ASP A 157 3.16 0.21 22.52
C ASP A 157 1.68 0.05 22.15
N PHE A 158 0.95 1.17 22.09
CA PHE A 158 -0.44 1.18 21.68
C PHE A 158 -0.59 0.71 20.23
N SER A 159 0.25 1.20 19.32
CA SER A 159 0.17 0.85 17.90
C SER A 159 0.53 -0.62 17.62
N GLU A 160 1.49 -1.16 18.37
CA GLU A 160 1.85 -2.58 18.32
C GLU A 160 0.74 -3.46 18.90
N SER A 161 0.19 -3.11 20.06
CA SER A 161 -0.95 -3.82 20.68
C SER A 161 -2.16 -3.87 19.74
N GLN A 162 -2.45 -2.78 19.03
CA GLN A 162 -3.51 -2.73 18.02
C GLN A 162 -3.21 -3.66 16.84
N GLN A 163 -1.97 -3.71 16.36
CA GLN A 163 -1.57 -4.62 15.28
C GLN A 163 -1.63 -6.09 15.70
N GLU A 164 -1.21 -6.40 16.92
CA GLU A 164 -1.32 -7.75 17.47
C GLU A 164 -2.77 -8.19 17.57
N LEU A 165 -3.66 -7.32 18.04
CA LEU A 165 -5.10 -7.60 18.11
C LEU A 165 -5.67 -7.89 16.72
N VAL A 166 -5.38 -7.03 15.74
CA VAL A 166 -5.83 -7.22 14.35
C VAL A 166 -5.25 -8.51 13.76
N SER A 167 -3.98 -8.83 14.05
CA SER A 167 -3.33 -10.06 13.60
C SER A 167 -4.00 -11.30 14.20
N LYS A 168 -4.26 -11.29 15.52
CA LYS A 168 -4.97 -12.38 16.22
C LYS A 168 -6.36 -12.61 15.65
N ILE A 169 -7.13 -11.54 15.43
CA ILE A 169 -8.46 -11.62 14.79
C ILE A 169 -8.36 -12.21 13.39
N ARG A 170 -7.39 -11.78 12.59
CA ARG A 170 -7.19 -12.30 11.23
C ARG A 170 -6.85 -13.77 11.21
N SER A 171 -5.92 -14.19 12.07
CA SER A 171 -5.52 -15.60 12.18
C SER A 171 -6.66 -16.49 12.67
N ALA A 172 -7.45 -16.03 13.65
CA ALA A 172 -8.60 -16.77 14.17
C ALA A 172 -9.70 -16.97 13.11
N LEU A 173 -9.90 -15.99 12.21
CA LEU A 173 -10.93 -16.04 11.17
C LEU A 173 -10.45 -16.69 9.86
N ALA A 174 -9.15 -16.89 9.68
CA ALA A 174 -8.60 -17.54 8.49
C ALA A 174 -9.12 -18.98 8.31
N TYR A 175 -9.11 -19.78 9.39
CA TYR A 175 -9.56 -21.18 9.32
C TYR A 175 -11.06 -21.32 9.00
N PRO A 176 -11.98 -20.63 9.72
CA PRO A 176 -13.41 -20.64 9.37
C PRO A 176 -13.70 -20.24 7.92
N LEU A 177 -13.01 -19.21 7.41
CA LEU A 177 -13.22 -18.74 6.04
C LEU A 177 -12.77 -19.77 5.00
N ILE A 178 -11.63 -20.42 5.22
CA ILE A 178 -11.14 -21.50 4.33
C ILE A 178 -12.10 -22.69 4.36
N MET A 179 -12.54 -23.12 5.54
CA MET A 179 -13.48 -24.23 5.67
C MET A 179 -14.83 -23.93 5.03
N LEU A 180 -15.33 -22.70 5.18
CA LEU A 180 -16.56 -22.27 4.52
C LEU A 180 -16.41 -22.26 3.00
N LEU A 181 -15.28 -21.79 2.47
CA LEU A 181 -15.01 -21.77 1.03
C LEU A 181 -14.94 -23.19 0.45
N VAL A 182 -14.14 -24.07 1.07
CA VAL A 182 -14.00 -25.47 0.63
C VAL A 182 -15.32 -26.22 0.75
N GLY A 183 -16.02 -26.09 1.88
CA GLY A 183 -17.32 -26.72 2.10
C GLY A 183 -18.36 -26.25 1.07
N SER A 184 -18.43 -24.95 0.81
CA SER A 184 -19.33 -24.37 -0.20
C SER A 184 -19.02 -24.91 -1.61
N MET A 185 -17.73 -25.04 -1.95
CA MET A 185 -17.30 -25.60 -3.24
C MET A 185 -17.73 -27.06 -3.40
N VAL A 186 -17.56 -27.88 -2.36
CA VAL A 186 -17.99 -29.30 -2.37
C VAL A 186 -19.50 -29.41 -2.51
N ILE A 187 -20.27 -28.64 -1.73
CA ILE A 187 -21.74 -28.62 -1.81
C ILE A 187 -22.21 -28.22 -3.21
N LEU A 188 -21.60 -27.19 -3.81
CA LEU A 188 -21.94 -26.73 -5.15
C LEU A 188 -21.65 -27.81 -6.20
N LEU A 189 -20.51 -28.51 -6.10
CA LEU A 189 -20.17 -29.63 -6.97
C LEU A 189 -21.20 -30.77 -6.86
N LEU A 190 -21.53 -31.18 -5.64
CA LEU A 190 -22.52 -32.24 -5.41
C LEU A 190 -23.89 -31.87 -5.98
N MET A 191 -24.36 -30.65 -5.73
CA MET A 191 -25.66 -30.17 -6.23
C MET A 191 -25.66 -30.02 -7.76
N THR A 192 -24.55 -29.58 -8.36
CA THR A 192 -24.48 -29.31 -9.80
C THR A 192 -24.36 -30.60 -10.62
N PHE A 193 -23.53 -31.55 -10.19
CA PHE A 193 -23.17 -32.71 -10.98
C PHE A 193 -23.74 -34.04 -10.44
N VAL A 194 -23.76 -34.24 -9.13
CA VAL A 194 -24.11 -35.54 -8.54
C VAL A 194 -25.61 -35.71 -8.41
N VAL A 195 -26.30 -34.74 -7.81
CA VAL A 195 -27.76 -34.79 -7.59
C VAL A 195 -28.54 -34.99 -8.90
N PRO A 196 -28.28 -34.26 -10.00
CA PRO A 196 -29.04 -34.44 -11.25
C PRO A 196 -28.84 -35.80 -11.89
N LYS A 197 -27.65 -36.39 -11.77
CA LYS A 197 -27.38 -37.74 -12.29
C LYS A 197 -28.23 -38.77 -11.56
N ILE A 198 -28.32 -38.65 -10.23
CA ILE A 198 -29.15 -39.56 -9.42
C ILE A 198 -30.62 -39.37 -9.77
N THR A 199 -31.10 -38.13 -9.88
CA THR A 199 -32.51 -37.85 -10.19
C THR A 199 -32.90 -38.30 -11.60
N GLY A 200 -31.97 -38.24 -12.57
CA GLY A 200 -32.18 -38.77 -13.91
C GLY A 200 -32.44 -40.28 -13.91
N ILE A 201 -31.67 -41.04 -13.12
CA ILE A 201 -31.87 -42.49 -12.98
C ILE A 201 -33.26 -42.82 -12.44
N PHE A 202 -33.77 -42.05 -11.46
CA PHE A 202 -35.11 -42.28 -10.91
C PHE A 202 -36.24 -41.92 -11.89
N ALA A 203 -36.03 -40.94 -12.77
CA ALA A 203 -37.02 -40.58 -13.79
C ALA A 203 -37.20 -41.68 -14.84
N ASP A 204 -36.14 -42.41 -15.18
CA ASP A 204 -36.16 -43.51 -16.15
C ASP A 204 -36.86 -44.78 -15.61
N MET A 205 -37.09 -44.89 -14.30
CA MET A 205 -37.73 -46.07 -13.69
C MET A 205 -39.27 -45.99 -13.59
N GLU A 206 -39.90 -44.94 -14.15
CA GLU A 206 -41.37 -44.69 -14.15
C GLU A 206 -42.06 -44.80 -12.78
N GLN A 207 -41.31 -44.80 -11.67
CA GLN A 207 -41.85 -44.82 -10.31
C GLN A 207 -42.08 -43.40 -9.80
N THR A 208 -43.16 -43.20 -9.04
CA THR A 208 -43.44 -41.93 -8.37
C THR A 208 -42.35 -41.59 -7.37
N LEU A 209 -41.67 -40.46 -7.59
CA LEU A 209 -40.63 -39.93 -6.72
C LEU A 209 -41.13 -39.82 -5.27
N PRO A 210 -40.48 -40.46 -4.28
CA PRO A 210 -40.82 -40.28 -2.87
C PRO A 210 -40.70 -38.82 -2.46
N MET A 211 -41.55 -38.35 -1.54
CA MET A 211 -41.62 -36.92 -1.16
C MET A 211 -40.25 -36.34 -0.75
N ILE A 212 -39.39 -37.14 -0.10
CA ILE A 212 -38.02 -36.77 0.30
C ILE A 212 -37.15 -36.40 -0.92
N THR A 213 -37.29 -37.10 -2.04
CA THR A 213 -36.53 -36.82 -3.27
C THR A 213 -37.00 -35.55 -3.97
N VAL A 214 -38.30 -35.24 -3.93
CA VAL A 214 -38.86 -33.98 -4.46
C VAL A 214 -38.36 -32.78 -3.67
N VAL A 215 -38.32 -32.89 -2.33
CA VAL A 215 -37.73 -31.86 -1.47
C VAL A 215 -36.24 -31.69 -1.77
N LEU A 216 -35.49 -32.78 -1.94
CA LEU A 216 -34.07 -32.73 -2.32
C LEU A 216 -33.86 -32.01 -3.67
N ILE A 217 -34.68 -32.31 -4.67
CA ILE A 217 -34.64 -31.66 -5.99
C ILE A 217 -34.98 -30.17 -5.88
N ALA A 218 -36.00 -29.82 -5.09
CA ALA A 218 -36.38 -28.43 -4.85
C ALA A 218 -35.24 -27.64 -4.17
N VAL A 219 -34.60 -28.21 -3.15
CA VAL A 219 -33.42 -27.63 -2.48
C VAL A 219 -32.23 -27.53 -3.43
N SER A 220 -32.01 -28.54 -4.27
CA SER A 220 -30.95 -28.54 -5.28
C SER A 220 -31.16 -27.43 -6.32
N ASN A 221 -32.37 -27.30 -6.86
CA ASN A 221 -32.73 -26.24 -7.81
C ASN A 221 -32.64 -24.86 -7.17
N PHE A 222 -33.03 -24.72 -5.89
CA PHE A 222 -32.81 -23.50 -5.12
C PHE A 222 -31.30 -23.20 -5.00
N LEU A 223 -30.47 -24.13 -4.56
CA LEU A 223 -29.01 -23.91 -4.46
C LEU A 223 -28.35 -23.61 -5.82
N LYS A 224 -28.79 -24.26 -6.90
CA LYS A 224 -28.32 -23.97 -8.27
C LYS A 224 -28.77 -22.62 -8.78
N SER A 225 -29.97 -22.18 -8.43
CA SER A 225 -30.49 -20.87 -8.83
C SER A 225 -29.86 -19.75 -7.99
N PHE A 226 -29.62 -19.99 -6.70
CA PHE A 226 -29.08 -19.04 -5.72
C PHE A 226 -27.60 -19.26 -5.38
N TRP A 227 -26.83 -19.94 -6.23
CA TRP A 227 -25.37 -20.13 -6.04
C TRP A 227 -24.62 -18.79 -5.90
N TRP A 228 -25.07 -17.77 -6.63
CA TRP A 228 -24.57 -16.39 -6.57
C TRP A 228 -24.83 -15.77 -5.20
N LEU A 229 -25.88 -16.16 -4.48
CA LEU A 229 -26.21 -15.67 -3.14
C LEU A 229 -25.22 -16.21 -2.10
N ILE A 230 -24.73 -17.44 -2.27
CA ILE A 230 -23.62 -18.00 -1.46
C ILE A 230 -22.34 -17.19 -1.71
N LEU A 231 -22.01 -16.90 -2.96
CA LEU A 231 -20.87 -16.03 -3.28
C LEU A 231 -21.05 -14.62 -2.72
N LEU A 232 -22.28 -14.09 -2.72
CA LEU A 232 -22.59 -12.78 -2.16
C LEU A 232 -22.45 -12.79 -0.63
N ILE A 233 -22.87 -13.85 0.06
CA ILE A 233 -22.66 -14.02 1.51
C ILE A 233 -21.17 -14.14 1.84
N ILE A 234 -20.41 -14.92 1.06
CA ILE A 234 -18.95 -15.05 1.22
C ILE A 234 -18.29 -13.69 0.99
N PHE A 235 -18.66 -12.99 -0.08
CA PHE A 235 -18.13 -11.68 -0.41
C PHE A 235 -18.51 -10.63 0.63
N ALA A 236 -19.76 -10.64 1.10
CA ALA A 236 -20.24 -9.78 2.19
C ALA A 236 -19.53 -10.11 3.50
N GLY A 237 -19.26 -11.38 3.80
CA GLY A 237 -18.49 -11.80 4.96
C GLY A 237 -17.03 -11.34 4.88
N ILE A 238 -16.39 -11.45 3.72
CA ILE A 238 -15.03 -10.94 3.47
C ILE A 238 -15.01 -9.41 3.53
N ALA A 239 -16.01 -8.74 2.95
CA ALA A 239 -16.13 -7.28 2.95
C ALA A 239 -16.41 -6.75 4.36
N ALA A 240 -17.31 -7.39 5.11
CA ALA A 240 -17.59 -7.08 6.51
C ALA A 240 -16.36 -7.34 7.38
N PHE A 241 -15.63 -8.44 7.15
CA PHE A 241 -14.38 -8.72 7.85
C PHE A 241 -13.29 -7.69 7.53
N LYS A 242 -13.16 -7.29 6.26
CA LYS A 242 -12.25 -6.21 5.84
C LYS A 242 -12.69 -4.87 6.44
N TYR A 243 -13.99 -4.61 6.52
CA TYR A 243 -14.55 -3.42 7.15
C TYR A 243 -14.26 -3.41 8.64
N LEU A 244 -14.57 -4.49 9.38
CA LEU A 244 -14.34 -4.64 10.82
C LEU A 244 -12.85 -4.53 11.18
N THR A 245 -11.98 -5.19 10.41
CA THR A 245 -10.52 -5.10 10.61
C THR A 245 -9.96 -3.74 10.19
N SER A 246 -10.68 -2.98 9.36
CA SER A 246 -10.32 -1.59 9.02
C SER A 246 -10.95 -0.54 9.95
N SER A 247 -12.07 -0.85 10.60
CA SER A 247 -12.75 0.01 11.58
C SER A 247 -12.09 -0.08 12.96
N PHE A 248 -11.46 -1.22 13.28
CA PHE A 248 -10.53 -1.36 14.40
C PHE A 248 -9.20 -0.61 14.21
N GLN A 249 -9.01 0.05 13.07
CA GLN A 249 -7.88 0.92 12.82
C GLN A 249 -8.34 2.36 13.06
N PRO A 250 -8.21 2.92 14.29
CA PRO A 250 -8.69 4.27 14.62
C PRO A 250 -8.07 5.37 13.72
N TRP A 251 -7.00 5.05 12.99
CA TRP A 251 -6.38 5.88 11.95
C TRP A 251 -7.31 6.27 10.79
N LYS A 252 -8.29 5.43 10.44
CA LYS A 252 -9.00 5.55 9.16
C LYS A 252 -10.34 6.30 9.25
N SER A 253 -10.87 6.47 10.46
CA SER A 253 -12.24 6.99 10.68
C SER A 253 -12.35 8.51 10.76
N SER A 254 -11.24 9.27 10.83
CA SER A 254 -11.27 10.75 10.79
C SER A 254 -11.10 11.33 9.38
N ALA A 255 -11.23 10.52 8.32
CA ALA A 255 -11.14 10.96 6.93
C ALA A 255 -12.42 10.69 6.12
N MET A 256 -13.55 10.47 6.81
CA MET A 256 -14.90 10.57 6.24
C MET A 256 -15.58 11.79 6.84
#